data_AF-A0A146FA60-F1
#
_entry.id   AF-A0A146FA60-F1
#
_cell.length_a   1.000
_cell.length_b   1.000
_cell.length_c   1.000
_cell.angle_alpha   90.00
_cell.angle_beta   90.00
_cell.angle_gamma   90.00
#
_symmetry.space_group_name_H-M   'P 1'
#
loop_
_entity.id
_entity.type
_entity.pdbx_description
1 polymer ?
#
loop_
_entity_poly.entity_id
_entity_poly.type
_entity_poly.pdbx_seq_one_letter_code
_entity_poly.pdbx_strand_id
1 'polypeptide(L)' 'MGAVRKIKTKRRTRDYDQVRADIASARHLELYKATKDEEDLPGLGKHYCVECSKWFESEHNMAAHTKGKNHKRR' A
#
# COMPACT_ATOMS: atom_id res chain seq x y z
N MET A 1 -18.71 4.89 -19.58
CA MET A 1 -17.25 4.64 -19.47
C MET A 1 -16.84 4.41 -18.00
N GLY A 2 -16.84 3.17 -17.52
CA GLY A 2 -16.51 2.84 -16.11
C GLY A 2 -15.00 2.92 -15.77
N ALA A 3 -14.13 2.71 -16.77
CA ALA A 3 -12.67 2.68 -16.58
C ALA A 3 -12.07 4.04 -16.15
N VAL A 4 -12.52 5.14 -16.77
CA VAL A 4 -12.03 6.50 -16.49
C VAL A 4 -12.27 6.94 -15.05
N ARG A 5 -13.28 6.36 -14.36
CA ARG A 5 -13.56 6.69 -12.96
C ARG A 5 -12.51 6.13 -11.99
N LYS A 6 -11.84 5.02 -12.33
CA LYS A 6 -10.87 4.35 -11.45
C LYS A 6 -9.48 5.00 -11.49
N ILE A 7 -9.07 5.50 -12.65
CA ILE A 7 -7.69 5.98 -12.93
C ILE A 7 -7.56 7.50 -12.73
N LYS A 8 -8.42 8.12 -11.92
CA LYS A 8 -8.34 9.57 -11.66
C LYS A 8 -7.17 9.88 -10.72
N THR A 9 -6.54 11.04 -10.89
CA THR A 9 -5.40 11.50 -10.06
C THR A 9 -5.70 11.43 -8.55
N LYS A 10 -6.91 11.81 -8.13
CA LYS A 10 -7.35 11.75 -6.72
C LYS A 10 -7.46 10.33 -6.12
N ARG A 11 -7.35 9.27 -6.94
CA ARG A 11 -7.41 7.85 -6.54
C ARG A 11 -6.16 7.10 -6.95
N ARG A 12 -5.11 7.81 -7.37
CA ARG A 12 -3.88 7.20 -7.85
C ARG A 12 -3.18 6.51 -6.70
N THR A 13 -2.86 5.23 -6.91
CA THR A 13 -2.05 4.45 -5.97
C THR A 13 -0.57 4.75 -6.20
N ARG A 14 0.27 4.29 -5.27
CA ARG A 14 1.72 4.33 -5.44
C ARG A 14 2.13 3.61 -6.72
N ASP A 15 3.02 4.22 -7.49
CA ASP A 15 3.47 3.71 -8.77
C ASP A 15 4.51 2.58 -8.57
N TYR A 16 4.72 1.76 -9.60
CA TYR A 16 5.51 0.52 -9.48
C TYR A 16 7.01 0.77 -9.23
N ASP A 17 7.54 1.82 -9.86
CA ASP A 17 8.91 2.31 -9.66
C ASP A 17 9.16 2.75 -8.21
N GLN A 18 8.19 3.46 -7.61
CA GLN A 18 8.24 3.88 -6.21
C GLN A 18 8.20 2.69 -5.25
N VAL A 19 7.37 1.68 -5.54
CA VAL A 19 7.32 0.43 -4.76
C VAL A 19 8.64 -0.33 -4.86
N ARG A 20 9.24 -0.39 -6.05
CA ARG A 20 10.55 -1.02 -6.22
C ARG A 20 11.63 -0.29 -5.42
N ALA A 21 11.57 1.05 -5.35
CA ALA A 21 12.47 1.85 -4.52
C ALA A 21 12.24 1.60 -3.02
N ASP A 22 11.00 1.41 -2.56
CA ASP A 22 10.69 1.05 -1.17
C ASP A 22 11.30 -0.29 -0.78
N ILE A 23 11.20 -1.29 -1.67
CA ILE A 23 11.77 -2.63 -1.43
C ILE A 23 13.30 -2.56 -1.42
N ALA A 24 13.89 -1.71 -2.27
CA ALA A 24 15.34 -1.55 -2.34
C ALA A 24 15.92 -0.73 -1.17
N SER A 25 15.14 0.18 -0.58
CA SER A 25 15.62 1.11 0.45
C SER A 25 14.61 1.28 1.58
N ALA A 26 14.99 0.77 2.76
CA ALA A 26 14.19 0.92 3.99
C ALA A 26 13.93 2.40 4.34
N ARG A 27 14.92 3.27 4.14
CA ARG A 27 14.77 4.72 4.36
C ARG A 27 13.69 5.33 3.45
N HIS A 28 13.60 4.90 2.20
CA HIS A 28 12.59 5.42 1.28
C HIS A 28 11.17 5.05 1.74
N LEU A 29 11.01 3.82 2.25
CA LEU A 29 9.76 3.35 2.83
C LEU A 29 9.39 4.10 4.12
N GLU A 30 10.36 4.31 5.02
CA GLU A 30 10.15 5.06 6.27
C GLU A 30 9.70 6.50 6.00
N LEU A 31 10.38 7.20 5.09
CA LEU A 31 10.00 8.55 4.68
C LEU A 31 8.57 8.58 4.13
N TYR A 32 8.17 7.58 3.35
CA TYR A 32 6.79 7.50 2.88
C TYR A 32 5.79 7.27 4.01
N LYS A 33 6.06 6.34 4.93
CA LYS A 33 5.18 6.09 6.08
C LYS A 33 5.02 7.34 6.95
N ALA A 34 6.08 8.11 7.14
CA ALA A 34 6.05 9.37 7.87
C ALA A 34 5.19 10.47 7.22
N THR A 35 4.84 10.35 5.94
CA THR A 35 3.91 11.30 5.28
C THR A 35 2.44 11.09 5.66
N LYS A 36 2.14 10.08 6.48
CA LYS A 36 0.79 9.69 6.87
C LYS A 36 0.67 9.69 8.38
N ASP A 37 -0.36 10.36 8.86
CA ASP A 37 -0.70 10.36 10.27
C ASP A 37 -1.30 9.00 10.66
N GLU A 38 -0.78 8.39 11.71
CA GLU A 38 -1.14 7.03 12.11
C GLU A 38 -2.63 6.90 12.46
N GLU A 39 -3.23 7.95 13.04
CA GLU A 39 -4.65 8.00 13.45
C GLU A 39 -5.62 7.93 12.27
N ASP A 40 -5.21 8.45 11.09
CA ASP A 40 -6.03 8.43 9.88
C ASP A 40 -5.92 7.10 9.10
N LEU A 41 -4.98 6.24 9.51
CA LEU A 41 -4.70 4.99 8.82
C LEU A 41 -5.46 3.81 9.43
N PRO A 42 -5.91 2.85 8.60
CA PRO A 42 -6.43 1.58 9.10
C PRO A 42 -5.44 0.89 10.04
N GLY A 43 -5.93 0.40 11.18
CA GLY A 43 -5.11 -0.33 12.14
C GLY A 43 -3.98 0.50 12.75
N LEU A 44 -4.14 1.83 12.83
CA LEU A 44 -3.12 2.77 13.34
C LEU A 44 -1.78 2.66 12.60
N GLY A 45 -1.81 2.38 11.29
CA GLY A 45 -0.58 2.25 10.50
C GLY A 45 0.30 1.07 10.90
N LYS A 46 -0.23 0.03 11.57
CA LYS A 46 0.57 -1.13 11.99
C LYS A 46 0.71 -2.18 10.90
N HIS A 47 -0.34 -2.41 10.12
CA HIS A 47 -0.39 -3.51 9.15
C HIS A 47 -0.26 -2.98 7.71
N TYR A 48 0.95 -3.01 7.16
CA TYR A 48 1.25 -2.49 5.82
C TYR A 48 1.81 -3.54 4.89
N CYS A 49 1.23 -3.65 3.70
CA CYS A 49 1.83 -4.38 2.59
C CYS A 49 2.58 -3.42 1.67
N VAL A 50 3.91 -3.57 1.58
CA VAL A 50 4.79 -2.71 0.78
C VAL A 50 4.49 -2.84 -0.71
N GLU A 51 4.47 -4.07 -1.22
CA GLU A 51 4.24 -4.39 -2.64
C GLU A 51 2.90 -3.85 -3.15
N CYS A 52 1.84 -4.03 -2.35
CA CYS A 52 0.51 -3.55 -2.71
C CYS A 52 0.24 -2.09 -2.34
N SER A 53 1.14 -1.48 -1.58
CA SER A 53 1.01 -0.15 -0.97
C SER A 53 -0.34 0.05 -0.28
N LYS A 54 -0.71 -0.90 0.58
CA LYS A 54 -2.03 -0.94 1.21
C LYS A 54 -1.91 -1.17 2.72
N TRP A 55 -2.66 -0.37 3.48
CA TRP A 55 -2.87 -0.51 4.91
C TRP A 55 -4.06 -1.42 5.21
N PHE A 56 -3.94 -2.21 6.27
CA PHE A 56 -4.96 -3.15 6.74
C PHE A 56 -5.32 -2.84 8.19
N GLU A 57 -6.56 -3.17 8.56
CA GLU A 57 -7.06 -2.98 9.93
C GLU A 57 -6.46 -3.96 10.94
N SER A 58 -6.06 -5.16 10.51
CA SER A 58 -5.60 -6.24 11.38
C SER A 58 -4.52 -7.11 10.71
N GLU A 59 -3.74 -7.80 11.55
CA GLU A 59 -2.72 -8.74 11.11
C GLU A 59 -3.31 -9.90 10.31
N HIS A 60 -4.45 -10.43 10.75
CA HIS A 60 -5.13 -11.53 10.07
C HIS A 60 -5.47 -11.18 8.61
N ASN A 61 -6.00 -9.98 8.37
CA ASN A 61 -6.35 -9.52 7.03
C ASN A 61 -5.11 -9.33 6.15
N MET A 62 -4.00 -8.84 6.73
CA MET A 62 -2.73 -8.72 6.02
C MET A 62 -2.18 -10.11 5.64
N ALA A 63 -2.20 -11.07 6.56
CA ALA A 63 -1.74 -12.43 6.32
C ALA A 63 -2.61 -13.20 5.31
N ALA A 64 -3.92 -12.94 5.28
CA ALA A 64 -4.80 -13.48 4.25
C ALA A 64 -4.53 -12.83 2.89
N HIS A 65 -4.26 -11.52 2.86
CA HIS A 65 -3.95 -10.77 1.63
C HIS A 65 -2.71 -11.30 0.91
N THR A 66 -1.63 -11.61 1.64
CA THR A 66 -0.37 -12.09 1.03
C THR A 66 -0.53 -13.42 0.30
N LYS A 67 -1.49 -14.25 0.71
CA LYS A 67 -1.78 -15.54 0.06
C LYS A 67 -2.61 -15.38 -1.22
N GLY A 68 -3.27 -14.23 -1.41
CA GLY A 68 -4.21 -13.97 -2.49
C GLY A 68 -3.59 -13.75 -3.87
N LYS A 69 -4.35 -14.04 -4.93
CA LYS A 69 -3.91 -13.90 -6.34
C LYS A 69 -3.50 -12.48 -6.71
N ASN A 70 -4.20 -11.47 -6.20
CA ASN A 70 -3.93 -10.07 -6.54
C ASN A 70 -2.59 -9.58 -5.99
N HIS A 71 -2.20 -10.08 -4.83
CA HIS A 71 -0.90 -9.79 -4.24
C HIS A 71 0.21 -10.46 -5.07
N LYS A 72 0.07 -11.74 -5.39
CA LYS A 72 1.04 -12.48 -6.23
C LYS A 72 1.21 -11.94 -7.66
N ARG A 73 0.20 -11.23 -8.17
CA ARG A 73 0.27 -10.58 -9.50
C ARG A 73 0.95 -9.21 -9.43
N ARG A 74 0.96 -8.59 -8.26
CA ARG A 74 1.62 -7.32 -8.02
C ARG A 74 3.13 -7.51 -8.15
#